data_AF-A0A965G541-F1
#
_entry.id   AF-A0A965G541-F1
#
_cell.length_a   1.000
_cell.length_b   1.000
_cell.length_c   1.000
_cell.angle_alpha   90.00
_cell.angle_beta   90.00
_cell.angle_gamma   90.00
#
_symmetry.space_group_name_H-M   'P 1'
#
loop_
_entity.id
_entity.type
_entity.pdbx_description
1 polymer ?
#
loop_
_entity_poly.entity_id
_entity_poly.type
_entity_poly.pdbx_seq_one_letter_code
_entity_poly.pdbx_strand_id
1 'polypeptide(L)'
;SAVTYTLADGVNGGLASNYSLAAGSATGVITAKGVTIGGGSVLGKVYDGNTTASVTASVTITGLVAGEALGTTTATGTFASKDVGTRSVAASYTLTDGANPLHLAGNYNLLNPTETLSAAITAKGLSITAPLIGSKVYDGNTTAGVVTVGTLSGFVGSETVTASGAAANYSSANVGSYSSAVTYTLADGVNGGLASNYSLAAGSATGVITAKITAKSLTVSGGAVTTKVYDGTTAAAITGAGLQLAISVGTGTSTDGKPYSVDSVALAGGTSGTFERYLPGTLIPVSTTMSVTGSGSGNYTVTQPTTLKGEITGSANLNRNGVALAVNSGSFLHIRDTTA
;
A
#
# COMPACT_ATOMS: atom_id res chain seq x y z
N SER A 1 -66.68 -33.48 23.27
CA SER A 1 -67.92 -33.05 23.96
C SER A 1 -68.91 -34.19 23.97
N ALA A 2 -69.64 -34.42 25.06
CA ALA A 2 -70.75 -35.37 25.07
C ALA A 2 -71.92 -34.75 24.29
N VAL A 3 -72.50 -35.51 23.36
CA VAL A 3 -73.74 -35.09 22.69
C VAL A 3 -74.89 -35.53 23.58
N THR A 4 -75.68 -34.56 24.05
CA THR A 4 -76.91 -34.84 24.79
C THR A 4 -78.05 -34.94 23.80
N TYR A 5 -78.61 -36.13 23.66
CA TYR A 5 -79.83 -36.36 22.91
C TYR A 5 -81.03 -36.33 23.86
N THR A 6 -82.12 -35.67 23.48
CA THR A 6 -83.39 -35.70 24.20
C THR A 6 -84.48 -36.30 23.31
N LEU A 7 -85.33 -37.13 23.90
CA LEU A 7 -86.54 -37.62 23.24
C LEU A 7 -87.60 -36.50 23.27
N ALA A 8 -88.39 -36.39 22.21
CA ALA A 8 -89.52 -35.47 22.10
C ALA A 8 -90.76 -36.22 21.64
N ASP A 9 -91.94 -35.73 22.02
CA ASP A 9 -93.22 -36.33 21.65
C ASP A 9 -93.40 -36.32 20.12
N GLY A 10 -93.89 -37.44 19.59
CA GLY A 10 -94.18 -37.61 18.18
C GLY A 10 -95.53 -37.01 17.78
N VAL A 11 -95.58 -36.42 16.59
CA VAL A 11 -96.77 -35.73 16.05
C VAL A 11 -98.00 -36.63 15.81
N ASN A 12 -97.84 -37.96 15.88
CA ASN A 12 -98.91 -38.95 15.73
C ASN A 12 -99.26 -39.66 17.06
N GLY A 13 -99.01 -39.03 18.21
CA GLY A 13 -99.47 -39.50 19.52
C GLY A 13 -98.50 -40.38 20.33
N GLY A 14 -97.24 -40.50 19.90
CA GLY A 14 -96.20 -41.16 20.70
C GLY A 14 -95.61 -40.20 21.74
N LEU A 15 -95.62 -40.55 23.02
CA LEU A 15 -95.02 -39.74 24.09
C LEU A 15 -93.56 -40.16 24.37
N ALA A 16 -92.66 -39.18 24.45
CA ALA A 16 -91.24 -39.37 24.77
C ALA A 16 -91.03 -40.08 26.10
N SER A 17 -91.93 -39.88 27.06
CA SER A 17 -91.91 -40.53 28.39
C SER A 17 -92.03 -42.05 28.35
N ASN A 18 -92.50 -42.62 27.24
CA ASN A 18 -92.66 -44.07 27.06
C ASN A 18 -91.41 -44.77 26.51
N TYR A 19 -90.35 -44.00 26.23
CA TYR A 19 -89.12 -44.51 25.64
C TYR A 19 -87.92 -44.13 26.49
N SER A 20 -86.91 -45.00 26.54
CA SER A 20 -85.59 -44.68 27.08
C SER A 20 -84.61 -44.56 25.93
N LEU A 21 -83.82 -43.47 25.92
CA LEU A 21 -82.75 -43.29 24.96
C LEU A 21 -81.43 -43.67 25.63
N ALA A 22 -80.79 -44.71 25.12
CA ALA A 22 -79.44 -45.06 25.54
C ALA A 22 -78.47 -43.92 25.19
N ALA A 23 -77.49 -43.65 26.06
CA ALA A 23 -76.49 -42.62 25.80
C ALA A 23 -75.73 -42.93 24.51
N GLY A 24 -75.88 -42.07 23.50
CA GLY A 24 -75.07 -42.10 22.28
C GLY A 24 -73.78 -41.32 22.50
N SER A 25 -72.71 -41.73 21.83
CA SER A 25 -71.50 -40.91 21.71
C SER A 25 -71.24 -40.59 20.25
N ALA A 26 -70.88 -39.34 19.97
CA ALA A 26 -70.38 -38.92 18.67
C ALA A 26 -68.99 -38.33 18.85
N THR A 27 -68.08 -38.70 17.95
CA THR A 27 -66.73 -38.13 17.88
C THR A 27 -66.66 -37.17 16.71
N GLY A 28 -66.19 -35.96 16.97
CA GLY A 28 -65.78 -35.01 15.93
C GLY A 28 -64.27 -34.89 15.92
N VAL A 29 -63.68 -34.73 14.73
CA VAL A 29 -62.26 -34.41 14.58
C VAL A 29 -62.13 -32.94 14.18
N ILE A 30 -61.35 -32.19 14.93
CA ILE A 30 -60.95 -30.83 14.56
C ILE A 30 -59.53 -30.93 13.99
N THR A 31 -59.35 -30.53 12.75
CA THR A 31 -58.03 -30.47 12.11
C THR A 31 -57.40 -29.10 12.35
N ALA A 32 -56.08 -29.06 12.55
CA ALA A 32 -55.34 -27.81 12.70
C ALA A 32 -55.52 -26.91 11.46
N LYS A 33 -55.70 -25.61 11.69
CA LYS A 33 -55.86 -24.64 10.60
C LYS A 33 -54.50 -24.32 9.98
N GLY A 34 -54.41 -24.28 8.65
CA GLY A 34 -53.19 -23.88 7.95
C GLY A 34 -52.88 -22.40 8.15
N VAL A 35 -51.63 -22.07 8.49
CA VAL A 35 -51.10 -20.70 8.56
C VAL A 35 -49.80 -20.59 7.78
N THR A 36 -49.45 -19.37 7.38
CA THR A 36 -48.16 -19.08 6.75
C THR A 36 -47.43 -17.96 7.47
N ILE A 37 -46.10 -18.00 7.39
CA ILE A 37 -45.20 -16.93 7.87
C ILE A 37 -44.65 -16.13 6.71
N GLY A 38 -44.43 -14.83 6.94
CA GLY A 38 -43.88 -13.90 5.96
C GLY A 38 -43.06 -12.80 6.63
N GLY A 39 -42.16 -12.17 5.87
CA GLY A 39 -41.51 -10.92 6.26
C GLY A 39 -40.28 -11.09 7.17
N GLY A 40 -39.71 -12.30 7.25
CA GLY A 40 -38.43 -12.50 7.91
C GLY A 40 -37.34 -11.63 7.30
N SER A 41 -36.38 -11.22 8.13
CA SER A 41 -35.19 -10.53 7.66
C SER A 41 -33.96 -11.00 8.43
N VAL A 42 -32.80 -10.92 7.77
CA VAL A 42 -31.53 -11.30 8.35
C VAL A 42 -30.56 -10.14 8.28
N LEU A 43 -29.83 -9.89 9.36
CA LEU A 43 -28.88 -8.80 9.42
C LEU A 43 -27.58 -9.18 8.72
N GLY A 44 -27.04 -8.22 7.95
CA GLY A 44 -25.68 -8.34 7.43
C GLY A 44 -24.65 -8.33 8.54
N LYS A 45 -23.45 -8.84 8.24
CA LYS A 45 -22.33 -8.91 9.18
C LYS A 45 -21.03 -8.57 8.48
N VAL A 46 -20.04 -8.18 9.27
CA VAL A 46 -18.64 -8.17 8.81
C VAL A 46 -18.11 -9.60 8.88
N TYR A 47 -17.23 -9.96 7.95
CA TYR A 47 -16.56 -11.25 7.94
C TYR A 47 -15.90 -11.56 9.29
N ASP A 48 -16.24 -12.72 9.85
CA ASP A 48 -15.78 -13.22 11.15
C ASP A 48 -15.44 -14.72 11.11
N GLY A 49 -15.33 -15.29 9.89
CA GLY A 49 -14.95 -16.68 9.66
C GLY A 49 -16.03 -17.73 9.94
N ASN A 50 -17.28 -17.34 10.24
CA ASN A 50 -18.36 -18.30 10.50
C ASN A 50 -19.65 -18.01 9.72
N THR A 51 -20.53 -19.02 9.68
CA THR A 51 -21.83 -18.97 8.99
C THR A 51 -22.99 -18.54 9.88
N THR A 52 -22.74 -18.09 11.12
CA THR A 52 -23.82 -17.67 12.03
C THR A 52 -24.56 -16.47 11.47
N ALA A 53 -25.89 -16.57 11.41
CA ALA A 53 -26.78 -15.51 10.95
C ALA A 53 -27.63 -14.96 12.11
N SER A 54 -27.87 -13.65 12.11
CA SER A 54 -28.80 -13.01 13.04
C SER A 54 -30.12 -12.78 12.34
N VAL A 55 -31.02 -13.76 12.47
CA VAL A 55 -32.37 -13.69 11.90
C VAL A 55 -33.27 -12.94 12.87
N THR A 56 -33.97 -11.93 12.37
CA THR A 56 -34.94 -11.16 13.15
C THR A 56 -36.28 -11.90 13.20
N ALA A 57 -36.86 -11.99 14.40
CA ALA A 57 -38.13 -12.70 14.63
C ALA A 57 -39.38 -11.84 14.33
N SER A 58 -39.22 -10.69 13.70
CA SER A 58 -40.31 -9.78 13.31
C SER A 58 -41.03 -10.32 12.07
N VAL A 59 -41.72 -11.45 12.21
CA VAL A 59 -42.49 -12.10 11.15
C VAL A 59 -43.97 -11.81 11.28
N THR A 60 -44.68 -11.90 10.15
CA THR A 60 -46.14 -11.84 10.09
C THR A 60 -46.70 -13.25 9.90
N ILE A 61 -47.65 -13.64 10.75
CA ILE A 61 -48.39 -14.89 10.60
C ILE A 61 -49.74 -14.58 9.95
N THR A 62 -50.05 -15.22 8.82
CA THR A 62 -51.32 -15.05 8.12
C THR A 62 -52.15 -16.34 8.17
N GLY A 63 -53.48 -16.20 8.14
CA GLY A 63 -54.42 -17.33 8.20
C GLY A 63 -54.97 -17.63 9.61
N LEU A 64 -54.59 -16.85 10.63
CA LEU A 64 -55.12 -16.98 11.99
C LEU A 64 -56.65 -16.86 12.04
N VAL A 65 -57.27 -17.46 13.07
CA VAL A 65 -58.68 -17.21 13.40
C VAL A 65 -58.81 -15.76 13.91
N ALA A 66 -59.93 -15.10 13.60
CA ALA A 66 -60.13 -13.70 13.97
C ALA A 66 -60.06 -13.51 15.50
N GLY A 67 -59.25 -12.56 15.95
CA GLY A 67 -59.00 -12.28 17.37
C GLY A 67 -57.88 -13.13 17.99
N GLU A 68 -57.39 -14.15 17.30
CA GLU A 68 -56.24 -14.93 17.74
C GLU A 68 -54.91 -14.32 17.29
N ALA A 69 -53.87 -14.54 18.11
CA ALA A 69 -52.51 -14.12 17.88
C ALA A 69 -51.56 -15.14 18.51
N LEU A 70 -50.60 -15.63 17.74
CA LEU A 70 -49.53 -16.52 18.21
C LEU A 70 -48.29 -15.73 18.64
N GLY A 71 -47.39 -16.38 19.37
CA GLY A 71 -46.16 -15.80 19.87
C GLY A 71 -45.09 -15.58 18.80
N THR A 72 -43.93 -15.03 19.22
CA THR A 72 -42.77 -14.86 18.35
C THR A 72 -42.18 -16.22 17.99
N THR A 73 -41.97 -16.43 16.70
CA THR A 73 -41.25 -17.62 16.22
C THR A 73 -39.77 -17.46 16.50
N THR A 74 -39.12 -18.46 17.09
CA THR A 74 -37.66 -18.49 17.16
C THR A 74 -37.12 -18.78 15.76
N ALA A 75 -36.57 -17.76 15.11
CA ALA A 75 -35.92 -17.94 13.82
C ALA A 75 -34.45 -18.34 14.06
N THR A 76 -34.06 -19.51 13.57
CA THR A 76 -32.65 -19.91 13.49
C THR A 76 -32.25 -20.02 12.03
N GLY A 77 -31.00 -19.69 11.71
CA GLY A 77 -30.50 -19.80 10.35
C GLY A 77 -28.99 -19.64 10.28
N THR A 78 -28.43 -20.13 9.18
CA THR A 78 -27.00 -20.02 8.86
C THR A 78 -26.84 -19.49 7.45
N PHE A 79 -25.84 -18.64 7.22
CA PHE A 79 -25.41 -18.26 5.89
C PHE A 79 -24.92 -19.48 5.12
N ALA A 80 -25.26 -19.59 3.84
CA ALA A 80 -24.84 -20.68 2.97
C ALA A 80 -23.32 -20.74 2.74
N SER A 81 -22.61 -19.64 2.99
CA SER A 81 -21.16 -19.57 3.04
C SER A 81 -20.74 -18.49 4.03
N LYS A 82 -19.56 -18.67 4.64
CA LYS A 82 -18.93 -17.68 5.52
C LYS A 82 -18.32 -16.49 4.77
N ASP A 83 -18.14 -16.61 3.46
CA ASP A 83 -17.31 -15.70 2.66
C ASP A 83 -18.09 -14.43 2.25
N VAL A 84 -17.36 -13.36 2.01
CA VAL A 84 -17.89 -12.03 1.67
C VAL A 84 -18.76 -12.06 0.43
N GLY A 85 -19.87 -11.33 0.47
CA GLY A 85 -20.83 -11.20 -0.61
C GLY A 85 -22.27 -11.27 -0.11
N THR A 86 -23.21 -11.23 -1.03
CA THR A 86 -24.63 -11.45 -0.71
C THR A 86 -24.86 -12.95 -0.53
N ARG A 87 -25.25 -13.37 0.68
CA ARG A 87 -25.35 -14.78 1.05
C ARG A 87 -26.78 -15.11 1.48
N SER A 88 -27.29 -16.23 0.96
CA SER A 88 -28.58 -16.77 1.35
C SER A 88 -28.53 -17.35 2.76
N VAL A 89 -29.65 -17.25 3.48
CA VAL A 89 -29.85 -17.81 4.81
C VAL A 89 -31.14 -18.62 4.78
N ALA A 90 -31.05 -19.91 5.09
CA ALA A 90 -32.22 -20.73 5.34
C ALA A 90 -32.71 -20.47 6.77
N ALA A 91 -33.79 -19.72 6.91
CA ALA A 91 -34.43 -19.45 8.20
C ALA A 91 -35.49 -20.51 8.48
N SER A 92 -35.48 -21.09 9.68
CA SER A 92 -36.50 -22.04 10.14
C SER A 92 -37.34 -21.43 11.25
N TYR A 93 -38.64 -21.69 11.23
CA TYR A 93 -39.63 -21.12 12.13
C TYR A 93 -40.41 -22.21 12.85
N THR A 94 -40.69 -21.96 14.14
CA THR A 94 -41.61 -22.76 14.95
C THR A 94 -42.66 -21.84 15.55
N LEU A 95 -43.92 -22.27 15.52
CA LEU A 95 -45.00 -21.54 16.18
C LEU A 95 -44.86 -21.68 17.71
N THR A 96 -45.16 -20.60 18.42
CA THR A 96 -45.23 -20.56 19.87
C THR A 96 -46.61 -20.05 20.29
N ASP A 97 -47.06 -20.45 21.48
CA ASP A 97 -48.34 -20.00 22.01
C ASP A 97 -48.37 -18.47 22.10
N GLY A 98 -49.56 -17.90 21.87
CA GLY A 98 -49.79 -16.48 22.02
C GLY A 98 -49.66 -16.01 23.47
N ALA A 99 -49.56 -14.70 23.65
CA ALA A 99 -49.62 -14.08 24.98
C ALA A 99 -50.95 -14.38 25.71
N ASN A 100 -52.03 -14.61 24.96
CA ASN A 100 -53.27 -15.15 25.50
C ASN A 100 -53.15 -16.68 25.60
N PRO A 101 -53.32 -17.29 26.78
CA PRO A 101 -53.20 -18.75 26.97
C PRO A 101 -54.23 -19.58 26.20
N LEU A 102 -55.26 -18.95 25.62
CA LEU A 102 -56.22 -19.62 24.72
C LEU A 102 -55.74 -19.71 23.27
N HIS A 103 -54.72 -18.95 22.89
CA HIS A 103 -54.17 -18.92 21.53
C HIS A 103 -53.03 -19.93 21.41
N LEU A 104 -53.39 -21.21 21.30
CA LEU A 104 -52.44 -22.31 21.30
C LEU A 104 -51.86 -22.55 19.90
N ALA A 105 -50.54 -22.62 19.78
CA ALA A 105 -49.84 -22.95 18.54
C ALA A 105 -50.24 -24.34 18.01
N GLY A 106 -50.58 -25.27 18.91
CA GLY A 106 -51.07 -26.61 18.55
C GLY A 106 -52.37 -26.64 17.74
N ASN A 107 -53.12 -25.53 17.68
CA ASN A 107 -54.33 -25.41 16.85
C ASN A 107 -54.02 -25.13 15.37
N TYR A 108 -52.74 -24.91 15.04
CA TYR A 108 -52.30 -24.44 13.73
C TYR A 108 -51.22 -25.33 13.11
N ASN A 109 -51.25 -25.47 11.79
CA ASN A 109 -50.20 -26.12 11.01
C ASN A 109 -49.46 -25.07 10.17
N LEU A 110 -48.15 -24.91 10.38
CA LEU A 110 -47.33 -23.98 9.62
C LEU A 110 -47.00 -24.59 8.24
N LEU A 111 -47.56 -24.01 7.18
CA LEU A 111 -47.45 -24.55 5.83
C LEU A 111 -46.10 -24.25 5.17
N ASN A 112 -45.39 -23.21 5.62
CA ASN A 112 -44.06 -22.81 5.16
C ASN A 112 -43.11 -22.64 6.36
N PRO A 113 -42.61 -23.74 6.95
CA PRO A 113 -41.75 -23.68 8.14
C PRO A 113 -40.36 -23.08 7.88
N THR A 114 -40.04 -22.74 6.62
CA THR A 114 -38.77 -22.17 6.22
C THR A 114 -38.94 -20.98 5.27
N GLU A 115 -38.09 -19.97 5.42
CA GLU A 115 -37.90 -18.88 4.44
C GLU A 115 -36.46 -18.87 3.92
N THR A 116 -36.27 -18.47 2.66
CA THR A 116 -34.94 -18.16 2.13
C THR A 116 -34.73 -16.66 2.18
N LEU A 117 -33.89 -16.22 3.11
CA LEU A 117 -33.51 -14.82 3.30
C LEU A 117 -32.15 -14.56 2.66
N SER A 118 -31.74 -13.29 2.62
CA SER A 118 -30.44 -12.89 2.09
C SER A 118 -29.92 -11.67 2.83
N ALA A 119 -28.62 -11.64 3.12
CA ALA A 119 -27.93 -10.45 3.58
C ALA A 119 -26.47 -10.43 3.12
N ALA A 120 -25.86 -9.25 3.19
CA ALA A 120 -24.47 -9.06 2.84
C ALA A 120 -23.54 -9.44 4.00
N ILE A 121 -22.51 -10.22 3.69
CA ILE A 121 -21.28 -10.33 4.48
C ILE A 121 -20.28 -9.36 3.87
N THR A 122 -19.86 -8.35 4.62
CA THR A 122 -18.88 -7.35 4.16
C THR A 122 -17.46 -7.74 4.57
N ALA A 123 -16.48 -7.32 3.78
CA ALA A 123 -15.07 -7.64 4.05
C ALA A 123 -14.59 -7.07 5.37
N LYS A 124 -13.79 -7.86 6.09
CA LYS A 124 -13.14 -7.40 7.32
C LYS A 124 -11.99 -6.47 6.96
N GLY A 125 -12.03 -5.24 7.46
CA GLY A 125 -10.93 -4.31 7.35
C GLY A 125 -9.70 -4.82 8.10
N LEU A 126 -8.57 -4.91 7.39
CA LEU A 126 -7.26 -5.15 7.95
C LEU A 126 -6.54 -3.82 8.22
N SER A 127 -5.58 -3.89 9.13
CA SER A 127 -4.61 -2.82 9.37
C SER A 127 -3.24 -3.24 8.84
N ILE A 128 -2.51 -2.30 8.26
CA ILE A 128 -1.12 -2.49 7.84
C ILE A 128 -0.25 -1.43 8.50
N THR A 129 0.94 -1.82 8.98
CA THR A 129 1.93 -0.85 9.45
C THR A 129 2.44 -0.01 8.28
N ALA A 130 3.11 1.12 8.59
CA ALA A 130 3.59 2.03 7.56
C ALA A 130 4.51 1.29 6.55
N PRO A 131 4.20 1.35 5.24
CA PRO A 131 5.10 0.86 4.20
C PRO A 131 6.35 1.75 4.09
N LEU A 132 7.38 1.22 3.45
CA LEU A 132 8.59 1.96 3.08
C LEU A 132 8.79 1.90 1.57
N ILE A 133 9.32 2.99 0.99
CA ILE A 133 9.82 2.98 -0.39
C ILE A 133 11.32 3.21 -0.32
N GLY A 134 12.09 2.29 -0.88
CA GLY A 134 13.55 2.35 -0.90
C GLY A 134 14.08 3.54 -1.71
N SER A 135 15.27 4.01 -1.36
CA SER A 135 15.96 5.07 -2.09
C SER A 135 16.47 4.59 -3.46
N LYS A 136 16.73 5.53 -4.38
CA LYS A 136 17.32 5.27 -5.70
C LYS A 136 18.28 6.38 -6.13
N VAL A 137 19.23 6.03 -7.00
CA VAL A 137 20.13 6.99 -7.68
C VAL A 137 19.38 7.67 -8.83
N TYR A 138 19.81 8.87 -9.21
CA TYR A 138 19.20 9.60 -10.33
C TYR A 138 19.41 8.84 -11.62
N ASP A 139 18.30 8.65 -12.31
CA ASP A 139 18.20 8.00 -13.61
C ASP A 139 17.37 8.83 -14.59
N GLY A 140 16.98 10.05 -14.21
CA GLY A 140 16.12 10.92 -15.01
C GLY A 140 14.64 10.54 -15.04
N ASN A 141 14.18 9.57 -14.24
CA ASN A 141 12.80 9.11 -14.23
C ASN A 141 12.08 9.33 -12.88
N THR A 142 10.75 9.50 -12.94
CA THR A 142 9.87 9.71 -11.77
C THR A 142 9.40 8.41 -11.12
N THR A 143 9.75 7.24 -11.66
CA THR A 143 9.36 5.96 -11.07
C THR A 143 9.87 5.82 -9.63
N ALA A 144 8.96 5.41 -8.74
CA ALA A 144 9.26 5.19 -7.33
C ALA A 144 10.25 4.04 -7.12
N GLY A 145 10.92 4.06 -5.97
CA GLY A 145 11.77 2.94 -5.56
C GLY A 145 10.98 1.68 -5.22
N VAL A 146 11.72 0.64 -4.78
CA VAL A 146 11.13 -0.63 -4.36
C VAL A 146 10.25 -0.44 -3.13
N VAL A 147 9.03 -0.97 -3.16
CA VAL A 147 8.10 -0.92 -2.03
C VAL A 147 8.34 -2.11 -1.10
N THR A 148 8.59 -1.82 0.17
CA THR A 148 8.51 -2.79 1.27
C THR A 148 7.18 -2.60 1.96
N VAL A 149 6.30 -3.60 1.85
CA VAL A 149 4.98 -3.59 2.50
C VAL A 149 5.12 -3.71 4.02
N GLY A 150 4.22 -3.06 4.76
CA GLY A 150 4.13 -3.22 6.21
C GLY A 150 3.55 -4.58 6.63
N THR A 151 3.50 -4.80 7.93
CA THR A 151 2.93 -6.01 8.53
C THR A 151 1.41 -5.89 8.62
N LEU A 152 0.69 -6.90 8.13
CA LEU A 152 -0.77 -6.99 8.24
C LEU A 152 -1.23 -7.45 9.63
N SER A 153 -2.38 -6.97 10.06
CA SER A 153 -3.03 -7.33 11.33
C SER A 153 -4.55 -7.16 11.24
N GLY A 154 -5.27 -7.74 12.21
CA GLY A 154 -6.74 -7.72 12.25
C GLY A 154 -7.42 -8.94 11.63
N PHE A 155 -6.67 -10.03 11.44
CA PHE A 155 -7.19 -11.30 10.92
C PHE A 155 -8.25 -11.94 11.82
N VAL A 156 -9.07 -12.81 11.22
CA VAL A 156 -9.97 -13.70 11.95
C VAL A 156 -9.21 -14.95 12.37
N GLY A 157 -9.13 -15.22 13.67
CA GLY A 157 -8.48 -16.42 14.20
C GLY A 157 -7.02 -16.55 13.75
N SER A 158 -6.67 -17.69 13.15
CA SER A 158 -5.34 -17.98 12.61
C SER A 158 -5.19 -17.71 11.11
N GLU A 159 -6.23 -17.18 10.46
CA GLU A 159 -6.19 -16.89 9.03
C GLU A 159 -5.09 -15.88 8.72
N THR A 160 -4.52 -16.00 7.52
CA THR A 160 -3.58 -15.02 6.98
C THR A 160 -3.94 -14.71 5.54
N VAL A 161 -3.61 -13.50 5.11
CA VAL A 161 -3.50 -13.10 3.69
C VAL A 161 -2.17 -12.35 3.50
N THR A 162 -1.74 -12.21 2.26
CA THR A 162 -0.53 -11.43 1.92
C THR A 162 -0.91 -10.15 1.18
N ALA A 163 -0.01 -9.17 1.17
CA ALA A 163 -0.17 -7.93 0.41
C ALA A 163 1.05 -7.68 -0.48
N SER A 164 0.81 -7.28 -1.72
CA SER A 164 1.79 -6.59 -2.55
C SER A 164 1.47 -5.11 -2.61
N GLY A 165 2.48 -4.25 -2.64
CA GLY A 165 2.32 -2.80 -2.73
C GLY A 165 2.94 -2.26 -4.01
N ALA A 166 2.24 -1.33 -4.66
CA ALA A 166 2.77 -0.54 -5.78
C ALA A 166 2.68 0.94 -5.42
N ALA A 167 3.81 1.65 -5.54
CA ALA A 167 3.87 3.09 -5.32
C ALA A 167 3.56 3.84 -6.62
N ALA A 168 2.82 4.94 -6.52
CA ALA A 168 2.71 5.90 -7.62
C ALA A 168 4.08 6.55 -7.92
N ASN A 169 4.23 7.10 -9.12
CA ASN A 169 5.41 7.87 -9.47
C ASN A 169 5.58 9.08 -8.53
N TYR A 170 6.84 9.47 -8.30
CA TYR A 170 7.16 10.72 -7.62
C TYR A 170 6.70 11.93 -8.43
N SER A 171 6.49 13.06 -7.75
CA SER A 171 6.11 14.32 -8.38
C SER A 171 7.23 14.95 -9.22
N SER A 172 8.47 14.50 -9.05
CA SER A 172 9.63 14.96 -9.80
C SER A 172 10.71 13.87 -9.87
N ALA A 173 11.53 13.91 -10.92
CA ALA A 173 12.69 13.03 -11.08
C ALA A 173 13.94 13.55 -10.37
N ASN A 174 13.95 14.82 -9.95
CA ASN A 174 15.12 15.47 -9.36
C ASN A 174 15.46 14.92 -7.97
N VAL A 175 16.68 15.22 -7.48
CA VAL A 175 17.07 14.91 -6.09
C VAL A 175 16.16 15.64 -5.11
N GLY A 176 15.60 14.91 -4.15
CA GLY A 176 14.73 15.48 -3.13
C GLY A 176 14.16 14.45 -2.16
N SER A 177 13.17 14.84 -1.36
CA SER A 177 12.40 13.93 -0.51
C SER A 177 10.95 13.94 -0.98
N TYR A 178 10.34 12.78 -1.16
CA TYR A 178 9.00 12.68 -1.74
C TYR A 178 8.10 11.77 -0.89
N SER A 179 6.81 11.99 -0.99
CA SER A 179 5.80 11.07 -0.50
C SER A 179 5.07 10.48 -1.69
N SER A 180 4.72 9.21 -1.62
CA SER A 180 3.93 8.57 -2.67
C SER A 180 2.86 7.68 -2.07
N ALA A 181 1.70 7.66 -2.73
CA ALA A 181 0.61 6.76 -2.37
C ALA A 181 1.00 5.32 -2.76
N VAL A 182 0.72 4.38 -1.87
CA VAL A 182 0.89 2.95 -2.11
C VAL A 182 -0.48 2.30 -2.22
N THR A 183 -0.74 1.72 -3.38
CA THR A 183 -1.90 0.86 -3.62
C THR A 183 -1.53 -0.58 -3.28
N TYR A 184 -2.40 -1.25 -2.52
CA TYR A 184 -2.21 -2.62 -2.13
C TYR A 184 -3.10 -3.57 -2.92
N THR A 185 -2.59 -4.77 -3.16
CA THR A 185 -3.37 -5.90 -3.65
C THR A 185 -3.19 -7.04 -2.66
N LEU A 186 -4.31 -7.54 -2.14
CA LEU A 186 -4.31 -8.70 -1.26
C LEU A 186 -4.29 -9.99 -2.10
N ALA A 187 -3.61 -11.00 -1.60
CA ALA A 187 -3.62 -12.36 -2.14
C ALA A 187 -3.88 -13.38 -1.02
N ASP A 188 -4.51 -14.50 -1.37
CA ASP A 188 -4.86 -15.55 -0.42
C ASP A 188 -3.63 -16.00 0.37
N GLY A 189 -3.82 -16.21 1.67
CA GLY A 189 -2.74 -16.68 2.53
C GLY A 189 -2.78 -18.18 2.74
N VAL A 190 -1.67 -18.69 3.24
CA VAL A 190 -1.47 -20.14 3.44
C VAL A 190 -2.27 -20.72 4.60
N ASN A 191 -2.77 -19.88 5.51
CA ASN A 191 -3.55 -20.32 6.69
C ASN A 191 -5.06 -20.18 6.49
N GLY A 192 -5.56 -20.38 5.26
CA GLY A 192 -6.99 -20.45 4.95
C GLY A 192 -7.72 -19.10 4.83
N GLY A 193 -7.00 -17.98 4.89
CA GLY A 193 -7.57 -16.66 4.63
C GLY A 193 -7.66 -16.37 3.13
N LEU A 194 -8.87 -16.07 2.65
CA LEU A 194 -9.12 -15.63 1.28
C LEU A 194 -9.05 -14.10 1.21
N ALA A 195 -8.31 -13.55 0.25
CA ALA A 195 -8.17 -12.11 0.04
C ALA A 195 -9.51 -11.41 -0.16
N SER A 196 -10.48 -12.07 -0.83
CA SER A 196 -11.83 -11.54 -1.04
C SER A 196 -12.61 -11.30 0.26
N ASN A 197 -12.21 -11.94 1.36
CA ASN A 197 -12.87 -11.78 2.66
C ASN A 197 -12.36 -10.59 3.47
N TYR A 198 -11.28 -9.97 3.00
CA TYR A 198 -10.59 -8.89 3.68
C TYR A 198 -10.53 -7.65 2.80
N SER A 199 -10.44 -6.49 3.43
CA SER A 199 -10.20 -5.23 2.76
C SER A 199 -9.02 -4.53 3.41
N LEU A 200 -8.24 -3.81 2.61
CA LEU A 200 -7.13 -3.02 3.11
C LEU A 200 -7.21 -1.64 2.47
N ALA A 201 -7.19 -0.59 3.28
CA ALA A 201 -7.15 0.77 2.78
C ALA A 201 -5.83 1.06 2.08
N ALA A 202 -5.85 1.91 1.05
CA ALA A 202 -4.62 2.45 0.47
C ALA A 202 -3.84 3.21 1.54
N GLY A 203 -2.51 3.10 1.48
CA GLY A 203 -1.62 3.76 2.42
C GLY A 203 -0.86 4.91 1.76
N SER A 204 -0.32 5.80 2.57
CA SER A 204 0.74 6.72 2.13
C SER A 204 2.07 6.21 2.68
N ALA A 205 3.08 6.13 1.82
CA ALA A 205 4.45 5.86 2.21
C ALA A 205 5.27 7.12 2.02
N THR A 206 6.13 7.40 2.98
CA THR A 206 7.23 8.35 2.74
C THR A 206 8.36 7.57 2.10
N GLY A 207 8.43 7.69 0.78
CA GLY A 207 9.61 7.32 0.03
C GLY A 207 10.58 8.46 0.06
N VAL A 208 11.37 8.56 1.12
CA VAL A 208 12.45 9.53 1.07
C VAL A 208 13.40 9.06 -0.03
N ILE A 209 13.58 9.85 -1.09
CA ILE A 209 14.77 9.73 -1.94
C ILE A 209 15.93 10.32 -1.12
N THR A 210 16.20 9.73 0.04
CA THR A 210 17.16 10.24 1.01
C THR A 210 17.80 9.03 1.71
N ALA A 211 19.11 8.94 1.82
CA ALA A 211 20.14 9.78 1.22
C ALA A 211 20.28 9.51 -0.28
N LYS A 212 20.85 10.45 -1.02
CA LYS A 212 21.45 10.15 -2.32
C LYS A 212 20.45 9.60 -3.38
N ILE A 213 19.86 10.44 -4.22
CA ILE A 213 20.57 10.56 -5.49
C ILE A 213 22.01 10.88 -5.13
N THR A 214 22.90 9.89 -5.16
CA THR A 214 24.31 10.25 -5.30
C THR A 214 24.24 10.98 -6.60
N ALA A 215 24.31 12.30 -6.51
CA ALA A 215 24.24 13.17 -7.65
C ALA A 215 25.16 12.50 -8.64
N LYS A 216 24.59 12.01 -9.75
CA LYS A 216 25.21 10.93 -10.52
C LYS A 216 26.62 11.39 -10.79
N SER A 217 27.59 10.58 -10.36
CA SER A 217 28.96 11.08 -10.38
C SER A 217 29.38 11.22 -11.83
N LEU A 218 29.81 12.42 -12.20
CA LEU A 218 30.36 12.71 -13.50
C LEU A 218 31.88 12.64 -13.43
N THR A 219 32.46 12.00 -14.42
CA THR A 219 33.92 11.91 -14.55
C THR A 219 34.41 13.02 -15.47
N VAL A 220 35.37 13.80 -14.98
CA VAL A 220 36.09 14.76 -15.82
C VAL A 220 37.25 14.06 -16.52
N SER A 221 37.38 14.31 -17.82
CA SER A 221 38.48 13.78 -18.64
C SER A 221 39.10 14.87 -19.51
N GLY A 222 40.25 14.58 -20.13
CA GLY A 222 40.92 15.47 -21.09
C GLY A 222 41.73 16.63 -20.49
N GLY A 223 41.73 16.80 -19.17
CA GLY A 223 42.49 17.86 -18.50
C GLY A 223 44.01 17.71 -18.67
N ALA A 224 44.69 18.79 -19.04
CA ALA A 224 46.14 18.91 -19.10
C ALA A 224 46.61 20.21 -18.45
N VAL A 225 47.69 20.14 -17.67
CA VAL A 225 48.29 21.32 -17.02
C VAL A 225 49.28 21.98 -17.98
N THR A 226 49.15 23.28 -18.20
CA THR A 226 50.11 24.02 -19.03
C THR A 226 51.39 24.31 -18.24
N THR A 227 52.55 24.14 -18.87
CA THR A 227 53.83 24.58 -18.30
C THR A 227 53.81 26.08 -18.01
N LYS A 228 54.33 26.48 -16.85
CA LYS A 228 54.51 27.90 -16.52
C LYS A 228 55.93 28.23 -16.10
N VAL A 229 56.30 29.51 -16.25
CA VAL A 229 57.53 30.04 -15.68
C VAL A 229 57.30 30.36 -14.20
N TYR A 230 58.31 30.13 -13.37
CA TYR A 230 58.30 30.48 -11.95
C TYR A 230 57.88 31.94 -11.71
N ASP A 231 56.76 32.12 -11.03
CA ASP A 231 56.14 33.41 -10.69
C ASP A 231 55.91 33.58 -9.17
N GLY A 232 56.39 32.62 -8.36
CA GLY A 232 56.20 32.61 -6.90
C GLY A 232 54.82 32.14 -6.42
N THR A 233 53.92 31.68 -7.31
CA THR A 233 52.57 31.23 -6.97
C THR A 233 52.36 29.75 -7.27
N THR A 234 51.36 29.14 -6.64
CA THR A 234 50.91 27.77 -6.93
C THR A 234 49.80 27.69 -7.99
N ALA A 235 49.42 28.81 -8.62
CA ALA A 235 48.36 28.80 -9.63
C ALA A 235 48.76 27.95 -10.84
N ALA A 236 47.88 27.04 -11.25
CA ALA A 236 48.01 26.21 -12.45
C ALA A 236 46.89 26.54 -13.44
N ALA A 237 47.22 26.63 -14.72
CA ALA A 237 46.24 26.71 -15.79
C ALA A 237 46.01 25.31 -16.41
N ILE A 238 44.75 24.98 -16.64
CA ILE A 238 44.30 23.69 -17.16
C ILE A 238 43.60 23.90 -18.50
N THR A 239 43.83 23.00 -19.44
CA THR A 239 43.15 22.97 -20.75
C THR A 239 42.51 21.60 -20.98
N GLY A 240 41.50 21.53 -21.84
CA GLY A 240 40.91 20.26 -22.29
C GLY A 240 40.01 19.51 -21.30
N ALA A 241 39.86 19.98 -20.06
CA ALA A 241 38.98 19.34 -19.07
C ALA A 241 37.51 19.45 -19.48
N GLY A 242 36.80 18.32 -19.56
CA GLY A 242 35.40 18.27 -19.95
C GLY A 242 34.64 17.08 -19.37
N LEU A 243 33.31 17.17 -19.42
CA LEU A 243 32.39 16.08 -19.09
C LEU A 243 32.25 15.12 -20.29
N GLN A 244 31.87 13.87 -20.00
CA GLN A 244 31.51 12.90 -21.03
C GLN A 244 30.16 13.26 -21.70
N LEU A 245 29.90 12.68 -22.87
CA LEU A 245 28.62 12.84 -23.57
C LEU A 245 27.45 12.27 -22.77
N ALA A 246 26.31 12.96 -22.87
CA ALA A 246 25.07 12.55 -22.23
C ALA A 246 24.51 11.24 -22.82
N ILE A 247 23.80 10.49 -21.98
CA ILE A 247 23.10 9.26 -22.34
C ILE A 247 21.58 9.43 -22.15
N SER A 248 20.79 8.54 -22.76
CA SER A 248 19.34 8.53 -22.59
C SER A 248 18.94 8.20 -21.14
N VAL A 249 17.78 8.73 -20.71
CA VAL A 249 17.22 8.47 -19.37
C VAL A 249 17.06 6.97 -19.09
N GLY A 250 17.31 6.56 -17.85
CA GLY A 250 17.21 5.17 -17.42
C GLY A 250 18.28 4.22 -17.96
N THR A 251 19.22 4.70 -18.77
CA THR A 251 20.32 3.87 -19.32
C THR A 251 21.62 4.04 -18.52
N GLY A 252 22.57 3.11 -18.72
CA GLY A 252 23.88 3.18 -18.06
C GLY A 252 23.86 2.73 -16.60
N THR A 253 24.84 3.20 -15.83
CA THR A 253 25.00 2.84 -14.41
C THR A 253 25.19 4.09 -13.56
N SER A 254 25.12 3.95 -12.23
CA SER A 254 25.38 5.05 -11.29
C SER A 254 26.83 5.52 -11.27
N THR A 255 27.75 4.81 -11.94
CA THR A 255 29.20 5.02 -11.91
C THR A 255 29.83 5.23 -13.28
N ASP A 256 29.03 5.31 -14.34
CA ASP A 256 29.53 5.47 -15.72
C ASP A 256 30.13 6.85 -16.02
N GLY A 257 29.97 7.82 -15.12
CA GLY A 257 30.54 9.15 -15.27
C GLY A 257 29.79 10.07 -16.23
N LYS A 258 28.59 9.70 -16.70
CA LYS A 258 27.87 10.38 -17.80
C LYS A 258 26.58 11.08 -17.34
N PRO A 259 26.29 12.29 -17.84
CA PRO A 259 25.02 12.96 -17.58
C PRO A 259 23.87 12.34 -18.38
N TYR A 260 22.63 12.66 -18.02
CA TYR A 260 21.45 12.31 -18.81
C TYR A 260 21.04 13.43 -19.76
N SER A 261 20.53 13.07 -20.93
CA SER A 261 20.19 14.00 -22.01
C SER A 261 19.01 14.95 -21.72
N VAL A 262 18.29 14.73 -20.61
CA VAL A 262 17.22 15.63 -20.14
C VAL A 262 17.75 16.85 -19.41
N ASP A 263 18.99 16.79 -18.94
CA ASP A 263 19.66 17.89 -18.25
C ASP A 263 20.69 18.55 -19.18
N SER A 264 20.86 19.87 -19.05
CA SER A 264 21.91 20.61 -19.74
C SER A 264 22.97 20.99 -18.72
N VAL A 265 23.94 20.10 -18.52
CA VAL A 265 25.04 20.31 -17.56
C VAL A 265 26.36 20.66 -18.23
N ALA A 266 27.12 21.55 -17.59
CA ALA A 266 28.45 21.96 -18.03
C ALA A 266 29.46 21.90 -16.87
N LEU A 267 30.74 21.71 -17.19
CA LEU A 267 31.84 21.78 -16.22
C LEU A 267 32.18 23.25 -15.93
N ALA A 268 32.24 23.62 -14.66
CA ALA A 268 32.78 24.89 -14.19
C ALA A 268 34.09 24.67 -13.43
N GLY A 269 34.99 25.68 -13.46
CA GLY A 269 36.31 25.59 -12.82
C GLY A 269 37.31 24.67 -13.54
N GLY A 270 37.00 24.24 -14.77
CA GLY A 270 37.83 23.30 -15.54
C GLY A 270 39.15 23.88 -16.08
N THR A 271 39.38 25.19 -15.94
CA THR A 271 40.54 25.90 -16.51
C THR A 271 41.61 26.28 -15.49
N SER A 272 41.40 25.96 -14.21
CA SER A 272 42.26 26.38 -13.11
C SER A 272 42.51 25.24 -12.13
N GLY A 273 43.71 25.20 -11.56
CA GLY A 273 44.07 24.31 -10.46
C GLY A 273 45.18 24.89 -9.59
N THR A 274 45.66 24.08 -8.65
CA THR A 274 46.72 24.47 -7.71
C THR A 274 47.82 23.43 -7.73
N PHE A 275 49.04 23.84 -8.11
CA PHE A 275 50.24 23.03 -7.92
C PHE A 275 50.48 22.76 -6.43
N GLU A 276 50.93 21.54 -6.10
CA GLU A 276 51.30 21.15 -4.74
C GLU A 276 52.40 22.05 -4.14
N ARG A 277 53.24 22.65 -5.00
CA ARG A 277 54.32 23.56 -4.62
C ARG A 277 54.58 24.61 -5.71
N TYR A 278 55.24 25.71 -5.33
CA TYR A 278 55.57 26.82 -6.24
C TYR A 278 56.98 26.72 -6.87
N LEU A 279 57.87 25.87 -6.33
CA LEU A 279 59.25 25.74 -6.81
C LEU A 279 59.34 25.05 -8.18
N PRO A 280 60.34 25.40 -9.02
CA PRO A 280 60.55 24.75 -10.31
C PRO A 280 60.69 23.22 -10.22
N GLY A 281 60.17 22.52 -11.21
CA GLY A 281 60.21 21.07 -11.31
C GLY A 281 59.19 20.49 -12.29
N THR A 282 59.38 19.23 -12.68
CA THR A 282 58.48 18.46 -13.55
C THR A 282 57.57 17.55 -12.74
N LEU A 283 56.43 17.13 -13.33
CA LEU A 283 55.49 16.18 -12.73
C LEU A 283 54.91 16.61 -11.38
N ILE A 284 54.80 17.92 -11.14
CA ILE A 284 54.24 18.47 -9.90
C ILE A 284 52.73 18.21 -9.90
N PRO A 285 52.16 17.52 -8.89
CA PRO A 285 50.73 17.28 -8.80
C PRO A 285 49.92 18.58 -8.77
N VAL A 286 48.74 18.54 -9.40
CA VAL A 286 47.79 19.66 -9.44
C VAL A 286 46.43 19.21 -8.90
N SER A 287 45.94 19.90 -7.87
CA SER A 287 44.59 19.73 -7.36
C SER A 287 43.60 20.65 -8.07
N THR A 288 42.33 20.28 -8.06
CA THR A 288 41.24 21.00 -8.75
C THR A 288 40.00 21.05 -7.89
N THR A 289 39.18 22.09 -8.07
CA THR A 289 37.86 22.26 -7.44
C THR A 289 36.84 22.55 -8.52
N MET A 290 36.56 21.55 -9.35
CA MET A 290 35.59 21.65 -10.45
C MET A 290 34.18 21.40 -9.92
N SER A 291 33.20 21.97 -10.60
CA SER A 291 31.78 21.81 -10.29
C SER A 291 30.96 21.66 -11.56
N VAL A 292 29.67 21.36 -11.40
CA VAL A 292 28.71 21.29 -12.50
C VAL A 292 27.72 22.43 -12.40
N THR A 293 27.39 23.02 -13.54
CA THR A 293 26.40 24.11 -13.66
C THR A 293 25.39 23.76 -14.74
N GLY A 294 24.35 24.60 -14.89
CA GLY A 294 23.28 24.41 -15.86
C GLY A 294 22.01 23.80 -15.27
N SER A 295 21.06 23.44 -16.14
CA SER A 295 19.79 22.85 -15.69
C SER A 295 20.01 21.42 -15.19
N GLY A 296 19.40 21.09 -14.06
CA GLY A 296 19.56 19.76 -13.45
C GLY A 296 20.91 19.51 -12.78
N SER A 297 21.79 20.51 -12.64
CA SER A 297 23.12 20.32 -12.01
C SER A 297 23.05 19.80 -10.57
N GLY A 298 21.97 20.12 -9.83
CA GLY A 298 21.70 19.56 -8.51
C GLY A 298 21.51 18.02 -8.49
N ASN A 299 21.32 17.41 -9.67
CA ASN A 299 21.25 15.97 -9.87
C ASN A 299 22.62 15.30 -10.07
N TYR A 300 23.74 16.05 -10.10
CA TYR A 300 25.08 15.53 -10.37
C TYR A 300 26.15 15.97 -9.36
N THR A 301 27.17 15.14 -9.16
CA THR A 301 28.43 15.51 -8.49
C THR A 301 29.59 15.32 -9.46
N VAL A 302 30.72 15.98 -9.22
CA VAL A 302 31.92 15.83 -10.04
C VAL A 302 32.96 15.01 -9.28
N THR A 303 33.51 13.99 -9.92
CA THR A 303 34.73 13.32 -9.45
C THR A 303 35.94 14.07 -9.99
N GLN A 304 36.75 14.62 -9.09
CA GLN A 304 37.95 15.38 -9.45
C GLN A 304 39.02 14.48 -10.11
N PRO A 305 39.72 14.95 -11.16
CA PRO A 305 40.89 14.25 -11.69
C PRO A 305 41.99 14.10 -10.63
N THR A 306 42.56 12.91 -10.48
CA THR A 306 43.62 12.63 -9.50
C THR A 306 45.02 12.51 -10.12
N THR A 307 45.11 12.56 -11.46
CA THR A 307 46.36 12.28 -12.20
C THR A 307 46.99 13.52 -12.83
N LEU A 308 46.42 14.72 -12.62
CA LEU A 308 46.94 15.96 -13.19
C LEU A 308 48.30 16.31 -12.61
N LYS A 309 49.28 16.51 -13.50
CA LYS A 309 50.64 16.93 -13.17
C LYS A 309 51.11 17.94 -14.20
N GLY A 310 51.94 18.90 -13.79
CA GLY A 310 52.51 19.90 -14.69
C GLY A 310 53.97 20.23 -14.37
N GLU A 311 54.48 21.25 -15.06
CA GLU A 311 55.86 21.72 -14.95
C GLU A 311 55.92 23.22 -14.61
N ILE A 312 56.79 23.56 -13.66
CA ILE A 312 57.21 24.94 -13.41
C ILE A 312 58.67 25.06 -13.84
N THR A 313 58.95 25.88 -14.86
CA THR A 313 60.32 26.16 -15.30
C THR A 313 60.95 27.28 -14.47
N GLY A 314 62.28 27.29 -14.35
CA GLY A 314 62.99 28.40 -13.71
C GLY A 314 62.71 29.74 -14.39
N SER A 315 62.80 30.84 -13.63
CA SER A 315 62.74 32.19 -14.19
C SER A 315 64.03 32.51 -14.95
N ALA A 316 63.92 32.98 -16.19
CA ALA A 316 65.07 33.34 -17.02
C ALA A 316 65.82 34.62 -16.54
N ASN A 317 65.32 35.28 -15.49
CA ASN A 317 65.83 36.58 -15.02
C ASN A 317 66.79 36.47 -13.83
N LEU A 318 67.78 35.57 -13.91
CA LEU A 318 69.04 35.79 -13.22
C LEU A 318 70.03 36.40 -14.22
N ASN A 319 69.84 37.68 -14.53
CA ASN A 319 70.71 38.40 -15.44
C ASN A 319 71.36 39.59 -14.70
N ARG A 320 72.60 39.40 -14.23
CA ARG A 320 73.55 40.51 -14.02
C ARG A 320 74.52 40.46 -15.20
N ASN A 321 74.39 41.39 -16.15
CA ASN A 321 75.32 41.64 -17.27
C ASN A 321 75.48 40.57 -18.37
N GLY A 322 74.40 39.97 -18.85
CA GLY A 322 74.40 39.18 -20.09
C GLY A 322 74.97 37.77 -19.99
N VAL A 323 75.24 37.27 -18.77
CA VAL A 323 75.62 35.87 -18.54
C VAL A 323 74.43 35.14 -17.93
N ALA A 324 73.88 34.17 -18.66
CA ALA A 324 72.86 33.27 -18.14
C ALA A 324 73.45 32.45 -16.98
N LEU A 325 72.95 32.66 -15.76
CA LEU A 325 73.29 31.81 -14.63
C LEU A 325 72.44 30.53 -14.69
N ALA A 326 73.01 29.47 -15.27
CA ALA A 326 72.45 28.14 -15.17
C ALA A 326 72.74 27.56 -13.78
N VAL A 327 71.70 27.40 -12.95
CA VAL A 327 71.81 26.72 -11.65
C VAL A 327 71.36 25.28 -11.84
N ASN A 328 72.30 24.32 -11.73
CA ASN A 328 71.99 22.89 -11.74
C ASN A 328 71.42 22.47 -10.37
N SER A 329 70.63 21.39 -10.34
CA SER A 329 69.65 21.00 -9.31
C SER A 329 70.21 20.58 -7.94
N GLY A 330 71.34 21.13 -7.49
CA GLY A 330 71.96 20.83 -6.19
C GLY A 330 72.69 21.99 -5.53
N SER A 331 72.59 23.22 -6.03
CA SER A 331 73.31 24.38 -5.47
C SER A 331 72.37 25.49 -5.00
N PHE A 332 72.59 25.98 -3.78
CA PHE A 332 71.94 27.19 -3.26
C PHE A 332 72.63 28.43 -3.84
N LEU A 333 71.85 29.27 -4.51
CA LEU A 333 72.30 30.58 -4.97
C LEU A 333 72.38 31.54 -3.77
N HIS A 334 73.59 31.88 -3.33
CA HIS A 334 73.81 32.98 -2.41
C HIS A 334 73.85 34.30 -3.18
N ILE A 335 72.74 35.05 -3.19
CA ILE A 335 72.75 36.44 -3.65
C ILE A 335 73.21 37.32 -2.48
N ARG A 336 74.44 37.84 -2.55
CA ARG A 336 74.88 38.91 -1.64
C ARG A 336 74.55 40.25 -2.30
N ASP A 337 73.81 41.10 -1.59
CA ASP A 337 73.73 42.52 -1.90
C ASP A 337 75.11 43.13 -1.63
N THR A 338 75.73 43.72 -2.66
CA THR A 338 77.05 44.36 -2.56
C THR A 338 76.94 45.88 -2.58
N THR A 339 75.75 46.45 -2.43
CA THR A 339 75.58 47.89 -2.25
C THR A 339 75.42 48.23 -0.77
N ALA A 340 76.56 48.37 -0.11
CA ALA A 340 76.74 49.23 1.06
C ALA A 340 77.47 50.50 0.62
#